data_AF-A0A2D9RK57-F1
#
_entry.id   AF-A0A2D9RK57-F1
#
_cell.length_a   1.000
_cell.length_b   1.000
_cell.length_c   1.000
_cell.angle_alpha   90.00
_cell.angle_beta   90.00
_cell.angle_gamma   90.00
#
_symmetry.space_group_name_H-M   'P 1'
#
loop_
_entity.id
_entity.type
_entity.pdbx_description
1 polymer ?
#
loop_
_entity_poly.entity_id
_entity_poly.type
_entity_poly.pdbx_seq_one_letter_code
_entity_poly.pdbx_strand_id
1 'polypeptide(L)'
;MAFWNSVQDSSDVLLADGFRALLSARRVPMDETGPDVAGVYLFLADAETFFVGETFNLKQTLGRQRHSLHSEFYKDYRRNRGDTNYAIEDFALRFIPTQICRLELSEYVRAHLARKLRLTGLDENGDYVWSNAVSLWNRIQAVSAELVSAGGRMALTVDPTATDGRPGEDGPGLVIVRAPDDELIHIGESTDISAAYRDHLRNTCRSEFRQKLGEHVLGLRLRKNSNNMYQFLPEEEKRVSQFVRQCKIALVPISAGRGEIRDELINRTRPVLNVSQGKASLLGISSQFNQRKRRTLFL
;
A
#
# COMPACT_ATOMS: atom_id res chain seq x y z
N MET A 1 -19.77 -10.40 10.12
CA MET A 1 -19.37 -10.48 8.70
C MET A 1 -20.20 -9.56 7.80
N ALA A 2 -21.54 -9.47 7.97
CA ALA A 2 -22.39 -8.61 7.14
C ALA A 2 -21.91 -7.15 7.02
N PHE A 3 -21.59 -6.49 8.13
CA PHE A 3 -21.14 -5.08 8.11
C PHE A 3 -19.82 -4.86 7.36
N TRP A 4 -18.83 -5.76 7.52
CA TRP A 4 -17.57 -5.70 6.79
C TRP A 4 -17.80 -5.78 5.27
N ASN A 5 -18.61 -6.75 4.82
CA ASN A 5 -18.92 -6.91 3.40
C ASN A 5 -19.63 -5.66 2.86
N SER A 6 -20.60 -5.10 3.60
CA SER A 6 -21.27 -3.86 3.20
C SER A 6 -20.32 -2.67 3.03
N VAL A 7 -19.26 -2.58 3.83
CA VAL A 7 -18.21 -1.55 3.68
C VAL A 7 -17.39 -1.77 2.42
N GLN A 8 -17.03 -3.02 2.11
CA GLN A 8 -16.30 -3.34 0.88
C GLN A 8 -17.16 -3.07 -0.36
N ASP A 9 -18.44 -3.47 -0.35
CA ASP A 9 -19.38 -3.26 -1.46
C ASP A 9 -19.68 -1.77 -1.71
N SER A 10 -19.55 -0.95 -0.67
CA SER A 10 -19.81 0.50 -0.70
C SER A 10 -18.54 1.34 -0.72
N SER A 11 -17.37 0.75 -1.06
CA SER A 11 -16.07 1.42 -0.96
C SER A 11 -16.03 2.73 -1.77
N ASP A 12 -16.58 2.76 -2.98
CA ASP A 12 -16.58 3.97 -3.81
C ASP A 12 -17.36 5.12 -3.19
N VAL A 13 -18.51 4.81 -2.56
CA VAL A 13 -19.33 5.81 -1.87
C VAL A 13 -18.60 6.31 -0.63
N LEU A 14 -17.96 5.41 0.12
CA LEU A 14 -17.14 5.74 1.27
C LEU A 14 -15.96 6.66 0.88
N LEU A 15 -15.22 6.30 -0.17
CA LEU A 15 -14.06 7.07 -0.63
C LEU A 15 -14.47 8.42 -1.22
N ALA A 16 -15.63 8.51 -1.91
CA ALA A 16 -16.20 9.78 -2.33
C ALA A 16 -16.55 10.67 -1.13
N ASP A 17 -17.06 10.10 -0.04
CA ASP A 17 -17.36 10.83 1.20
C ASP A 17 -16.07 11.30 1.90
N GLY A 18 -15.03 10.46 1.95
CA GLY A 18 -13.71 10.82 2.46
C GLY A 18 -13.01 11.88 1.61
N PHE A 19 -13.19 11.84 0.30
CA PHE A 19 -12.68 12.86 -0.60
C PHE A 19 -13.34 14.22 -0.31
N ARG A 20 -14.66 14.26 -0.12
CA ARG A 20 -15.35 15.49 0.33
C ARG A 20 -14.85 15.95 1.69
N ALA A 21 -14.56 15.04 2.62
CA ALA A 21 -14.01 15.38 3.93
C ALA A 21 -12.64 16.04 3.81
N LEU A 22 -11.74 15.51 2.97
CA LEU A 22 -10.42 16.11 2.73
C LEU A 22 -10.52 17.50 2.08
N LEU A 23 -11.41 17.66 1.11
CA LEU A 23 -11.61 18.93 0.42
C LEU A 23 -12.28 20.00 1.31
N SER A 24 -13.18 19.59 2.20
CA SER A 24 -13.86 20.48 3.13
C SER A 24 -13.04 20.77 4.39
N ALA A 25 -11.95 20.02 4.63
CA ALA A 25 -11.05 20.25 5.74
C ALA A 25 -10.44 21.65 5.69
N ARG A 26 -10.23 22.26 6.85
CA ARG A 26 -9.67 23.61 6.94
C ARG A 26 -8.35 23.70 6.16
N ARG A 27 -8.15 24.82 5.47
CA ARG A 27 -6.81 25.17 4.98
C ARG A 27 -5.90 25.41 6.18
N VAL A 28 -4.73 24.82 6.11
CA VAL A 28 -3.74 24.86 7.18
C VAL A 28 -2.60 25.76 6.72
N PRO A 29 -2.30 26.85 7.45
CA PRO A 29 -1.10 27.63 7.24
C PRO A 29 0.17 26.77 7.24
N MET A 30 1.17 27.17 6.45
CA MET A 30 2.41 26.40 6.28
C MET A 30 3.22 26.27 7.59
N ASP A 31 3.00 27.14 8.57
CA ASP A 31 3.65 27.14 9.89
C ASP A 31 2.92 26.30 10.96
N GLU A 32 1.67 25.91 10.76
CA GLU A 32 0.88 25.23 11.79
C GLU A 32 1.17 23.73 11.88
N THR A 33 1.64 23.22 13.02
CA THR A 33 2.04 21.79 13.14
C THR A 33 0.84 20.83 13.00
N GLY A 34 1.03 19.74 12.24
CA GLY A 34 0.02 18.68 12.12
C GLY A 34 -0.10 17.79 13.37
N PRO A 35 -1.22 17.05 13.53
CA PRO A 35 -1.41 16.14 14.66
C PRO A 35 -0.51 14.90 14.57
N ASP A 36 -0.21 14.29 15.71
CA ASP A 36 0.62 13.08 15.82
C ASP A 36 -0.20 11.80 15.56
N VAL A 37 -0.78 11.71 14.35
CA VAL A 37 -1.67 10.62 13.92
C VAL A 37 -1.48 10.32 12.44
N ALA A 38 -1.90 9.13 12.00
CA ALA A 38 -1.96 8.78 10.59
C ALA A 38 -3.02 9.61 9.84
N GLY A 39 -2.80 9.85 8.54
CA GLY A 39 -3.75 10.63 7.76
C GLY A 39 -3.40 10.80 6.29
N VAL A 40 -4.30 11.50 5.59
CA VAL A 40 -4.15 11.88 4.19
C VAL A 40 -4.03 13.40 4.10
N TYR A 41 -3.14 13.87 3.25
CA TYR A 41 -2.87 15.29 3.06
C TYR A 41 -2.85 15.67 1.57
N LEU A 42 -3.19 16.92 1.30
CA LEU A 42 -3.32 17.52 -0.02
C LEU A 42 -2.59 18.87 -0.01
N PHE A 43 -1.62 19.03 -0.92
CA PHE A 43 -1.09 20.32 -1.33
C PHE A 43 -1.75 20.70 -2.65
N LEU A 44 -2.48 21.81 -2.69
CA LEU A 44 -3.27 22.23 -3.84
C LEU A 44 -2.92 23.66 -4.25
N ALA A 45 -2.41 23.84 -5.46
CA ALA A 45 -2.29 25.16 -6.09
C ALA A 45 -3.46 25.38 -7.06
N ASP A 46 -3.72 24.41 -7.97
CA ASP A 46 -4.81 24.46 -8.92
C ASP A 46 -5.27 23.04 -9.39
N ALA A 47 -6.19 22.99 -10.36
CA ALA A 47 -6.74 21.74 -10.90
C ALA A 47 -5.71 20.80 -11.55
N GLU A 48 -4.62 21.35 -12.08
CA GLU A 48 -3.54 20.59 -12.72
C GLU A 48 -2.33 20.43 -11.79
N THR A 49 -2.25 21.22 -10.72
CA THR A 49 -1.07 21.36 -9.89
C THR A 49 -1.43 21.07 -8.44
N PHE A 50 -1.33 19.80 -8.08
CA PHE A 50 -1.59 19.31 -6.74
C PHE A 50 -0.70 18.11 -6.41
N PHE A 51 -0.60 17.81 -5.11
CA PHE A 51 0.02 16.60 -4.59
C PHE A 51 -0.83 16.02 -3.48
N VAL A 52 -1.05 14.71 -3.53
CA VAL A 52 -1.79 13.95 -2.50
C VAL A 52 -0.91 12.85 -1.97
N GLY A 53 -0.76 12.82 -0.66
CA GLY A 53 0.01 11.81 0.04
C GLY A 53 -0.75 11.23 1.23
N GLU A 54 -0.27 10.07 1.68
CA GLU A 54 -0.66 9.47 2.94
C GLU A 54 0.54 9.33 3.86
N THR A 55 0.28 9.12 5.15
CA THR A 55 1.33 8.90 6.14
C THR A 55 0.80 8.21 7.39
N PHE A 56 1.67 7.47 8.07
CA PHE A 56 1.46 7.00 9.43
C PHE A 56 1.57 8.11 10.49
N ASN A 57 2.15 9.27 10.13
CA ASN A 57 2.37 10.37 11.05
C ASN A 57 2.32 11.74 10.33
N LEU A 58 1.17 12.44 10.46
CA LEU A 58 0.96 13.76 9.86
C LEU A 58 1.95 14.80 10.39
N LYS A 59 2.20 14.84 11.71
CA LYS A 59 3.15 15.77 12.31
C LYS A 59 4.53 15.69 11.67
N GLN A 60 5.10 14.49 11.60
CA GLN A 60 6.44 14.26 11.05
C GLN A 60 6.48 14.53 9.54
N THR A 61 5.52 13.98 8.78
CA THR A 61 5.52 14.11 7.32
C THR A 61 5.27 15.55 6.90
N LEU A 62 4.29 16.25 7.48
CA LEU A 62 4.00 17.64 7.13
C LEU A 62 5.16 18.55 7.51
N GLY A 63 5.78 18.35 8.68
CA GLY A 63 6.98 19.08 9.07
C GLY A 63 8.09 18.99 8.02
N ARG A 64 8.29 17.82 7.40
CA ARG A 64 9.26 17.65 6.31
C ARG A 64 8.79 18.22 4.97
N GLN A 65 7.54 17.97 4.59
CA GLN A 65 7.02 18.31 3.26
C GLN A 65 6.80 19.81 3.05
N ARG A 66 6.80 20.63 4.11
CA ARG A 66 6.63 22.08 4.02
C ARG A 66 7.91 22.86 3.74
N HIS A 67 9.06 22.23 3.88
CA HIS A 67 10.35 22.88 3.61
C HIS A 67 10.80 22.58 2.19
N SER A 68 10.97 23.60 1.34
CA SER A 68 11.36 23.44 -0.07
C SER A 68 12.61 22.57 -0.28
N LEU A 69 13.58 22.63 0.64
CA LEU A 69 14.81 21.82 0.61
C LEU A 69 14.60 20.35 0.97
N HIS A 70 13.52 19.99 1.68
CA HIS A 70 13.28 18.63 2.18
C HIS A 70 12.02 17.98 1.61
N SER A 71 11.12 18.79 1.05
CA SER A 71 9.88 18.40 0.43
C SER A 71 10.13 17.54 -0.81
N GLU A 72 9.70 16.30 -0.76
CA GLU A 72 9.83 15.38 -1.87
C GLU A 72 8.84 15.74 -2.97
N PHE A 73 7.61 16.15 -2.61
CA PHE A 73 6.62 16.57 -3.60
C PHE A 73 7.08 17.82 -4.35
N TYR A 74 7.62 18.82 -3.63
CA TYR A 74 8.02 20.05 -4.26
C TYR A 74 9.25 19.84 -5.16
N LYS A 75 10.20 19.00 -4.73
CA LYS A 75 11.33 18.59 -5.58
C LYS A 75 10.86 17.91 -6.86
N ASP A 76 9.87 17.02 -6.77
CA ASP A 76 9.31 16.33 -7.93
C ASP A 76 8.57 17.31 -8.86
N TYR A 77 7.74 18.20 -8.30
CA TYR A 77 7.08 19.28 -9.03
C TYR A 77 8.08 20.11 -9.84
N ARG A 78 9.17 20.58 -9.22
CA ARG A 78 10.18 21.39 -9.93
C ARG A 78 10.90 20.62 -11.02
N ARG A 79 11.13 19.31 -10.85
CA ARG A 79 11.81 18.48 -11.86
C ARG A 79 10.93 18.22 -13.08
N ASN A 80 9.64 18.02 -12.88
CA ASN A 80 8.73 17.56 -13.93
C ASN A 80 8.08 18.70 -14.71
N ARG A 81 8.10 19.95 -14.21
CA ARG A 81 7.36 21.09 -14.81
C ARG A 81 8.23 22.12 -15.55
N GLY A 82 9.56 22.02 -15.53
CA GLY A 82 10.46 22.91 -16.27
C GLY A 82 10.52 24.32 -15.69
N ASP A 83 9.46 25.11 -15.89
CA ASP A 83 9.25 26.42 -15.26
C ASP A 83 8.31 26.29 -14.06
N THR A 84 8.77 26.72 -12.89
CA THR A 84 7.98 26.67 -11.65
C THR A 84 7.11 27.90 -11.53
N ASN A 85 5.83 27.76 -11.86
CA ASN A 85 4.84 28.84 -11.68
C ASN A 85 4.44 29.06 -10.22
N TYR A 86 4.69 28.07 -9.34
CA TYR A 86 4.31 28.13 -7.93
C TYR A 86 5.52 27.91 -7.02
N ALA A 87 5.67 28.79 -6.05
CA ALA A 87 6.47 28.58 -4.85
C ALA A 87 5.79 27.52 -3.95
N ILE A 88 6.51 26.97 -2.97
CA ILE A 88 5.92 25.95 -2.09
C ILE A 88 4.82 26.55 -1.20
N GLU A 89 4.93 27.84 -0.90
CA GLU A 89 3.99 28.63 -0.12
C GLU A 89 2.67 28.90 -0.88
N ASP A 90 2.68 28.78 -2.22
CA ASP A 90 1.47 28.96 -3.04
C ASP A 90 0.53 27.75 -2.98
N PHE A 91 0.98 26.63 -2.41
CA PHE A 91 0.16 25.44 -2.23
C PHE A 91 -0.67 25.54 -0.95
N ALA A 92 -1.99 25.52 -1.09
CA ALA A 92 -2.90 25.36 0.03
C ALA A 92 -2.80 23.94 0.60
N LEU A 93 -2.43 23.82 1.88
CA LEU A 93 -2.38 22.55 2.58
C LEU A 93 -3.73 22.24 3.22
N ARG A 94 -4.22 21.00 3.02
CA ARG A 94 -5.32 20.40 3.78
C ARG A 94 -4.90 19.01 4.23
N PHE A 95 -5.41 18.55 5.37
CA PHE A 95 -5.25 17.16 5.78
C PHE A 95 -6.42 16.70 6.63
N ILE A 96 -6.60 15.39 6.71
CA ILE A 96 -7.52 14.74 7.65
C ILE A 96 -6.82 13.57 8.34
N PRO A 97 -7.01 13.39 9.66
CA PRO A 97 -6.69 12.13 10.32
C PRO A 97 -7.48 10.99 9.70
N THR A 98 -6.81 9.86 9.45
CA THR A 98 -7.40 8.69 8.78
C THR A 98 -6.85 7.41 9.42
N GLN A 99 -7.74 6.67 10.08
CA GLN A 99 -7.47 5.42 10.79
C GLN A 99 -7.72 4.18 9.93
N ILE A 100 -8.46 4.30 8.83
CA ILE A 100 -8.68 3.24 7.83
C ILE A 100 -8.90 3.86 6.45
N CYS A 101 -8.55 3.14 5.39
CA CYS A 101 -8.69 3.55 3.98
C CYS A 101 -7.70 4.63 3.56
N ARG A 102 -6.52 4.68 4.18
CA ARG A 102 -5.57 5.78 3.96
C ARG A 102 -4.93 5.74 2.57
N LEU A 103 -4.53 4.54 2.13
CA LEU A 103 -4.00 4.31 0.77
C LEU A 103 -5.08 4.57 -0.28
N GLU A 104 -6.25 3.98 -0.07
CA GLU A 104 -7.40 4.04 -0.96
C GLU A 104 -7.88 5.47 -1.16
N LEU A 105 -8.01 6.26 -0.09
CA LEU A 105 -8.42 7.66 -0.21
C LEU A 105 -7.38 8.45 -1.00
N SER A 106 -6.09 8.24 -0.73
CA SER A 106 -5.01 8.92 -1.45
C SER A 106 -5.06 8.61 -2.96
N GLU A 107 -5.28 7.36 -3.33
CA GLU A 107 -5.46 6.92 -4.72
C GLU A 107 -6.72 7.49 -5.37
N TYR A 108 -7.84 7.44 -4.66
CA TYR A 108 -9.12 7.96 -5.13
C TYR A 108 -9.04 9.46 -5.42
N VAL A 109 -8.41 10.23 -4.53
CA VAL A 109 -8.22 11.67 -4.72
C VAL A 109 -7.33 11.92 -5.95
N ARG A 110 -6.20 11.21 -6.10
CA ARG A 110 -5.33 11.38 -7.29
C ARG A 110 -6.08 11.10 -8.60
N ALA A 111 -6.96 10.10 -8.62
CA ALA A 111 -7.72 9.73 -9.81
C ALA A 111 -8.86 10.71 -10.15
N HIS A 112 -9.38 11.45 -9.17
CA HIS A 112 -10.61 12.23 -9.34
C HIS A 112 -10.48 13.73 -9.11
N LEU A 113 -9.40 14.20 -8.48
CA LEU A 113 -9.26 15.59 -8.05
C LEU A 113 -9.31 16.59 -9.20
N ALA A 114 -8.50 16.42 -10.24
CA ALA A 114 -8.49 17.33 -11.40
C ALA A 114 -9.88 17.49 -12.02
N ARG A 115 -10.56 16.36 -12.30
CA ARG A 115 -11.93 16.36 -12.84
C ARG A 115 -12.91 17.06 -11.90
N LYS A 116 -12.81 16.81 -10.58
CA LYS A 116 -13.70 17.41 -9.60
C LYS A 116 -13.51 18.92 -9.51
N LEU A 117 -12.27 19.41 -9.49
CA LEU A 117 -11.94 20.83 -9.45
C LEU A 117 -12.47 21.56 -10.69
N ARG A 118 -12.32 20.99 -11.88
CA ARG A 118 -12.85 21.58 -13.14
C ARG A 118 -14.38 21.73 -13.15
N LEU A 119 -15.11 20.93 -12.37
CA LEU A 119 -16.57 20.95 -12.28
C LEU A 119 -17.09 21.77 -11.09
N THR A 120 -16.19 22.22 -10.21
CA THR A 120 -16.57 22.92 -8.98
C THR A 120 -16.37 24.41 -9.16
N GLY A 121 -17.39 25.21 -8.80
CA GLY A 121 -17.27 26.66 -8.79
C GLY A 121 -16.33 27.16 -7.70
N LEU A 122 -15.70 28.30 -7.95
CA LEU A 122 -14.99 29.07 -6.94
C LEU A 122 -15.99 30.02 -6.26
N ASP A 123 -15.81 30.25 -4.97
CA ASP A 123 -16.48 31.33 -4.25
C ASP A 123 -15.80 32.69 -4.52
N GLU A 124 -16.29 33.73 -3.86
CA GLU A 124 -15.79 35.10 -3.96
C GLU A 124 -14.32 35.27 -3.54
N ASN A 125 -13.77 34.34 -2.76
CA ASN A 125 -12.38 34.34 -2.32
C ASN A 125 -11.48 33.51 -3.23
N GLY A 126 -12.02 32.96 -4.33
CA GLY A 126 -11.29 32.05 -5.21
C GLY A 126 -11.17 30.64 -4.63
N ASP A 127 -12.02 30.28 -3.67
CA ASP A 127 -11.99 28.97 -3.02
C ASP A 127 -13.04 28.03 -3.60
N TYR A 128 -12.65 26.78 -3.83
CA TYR A 128 -13.59 25.77 -4.28
C TYR A 128 -14.70 25.52 -3.23
N VAL A 129 -15.96 25.50 -3.69
CA VAL A 129 -17.14 25.24 -2.85
C VAL A 129 -17.44 23.75 -2.75
N TRP A 130 -17.57 23.24 -1.53
CA TRP A 130 -17.73 21.80 -1.27
C TRP A 130 -19.03 21.46 -0.53
N SER A 131 -19.54 20.24 -0.77
CA SER A 131 -20.65 19.70 0.02
C SER A 131 -20.14 19.09 1.33
N ASN A 132 -20.73 19.48 2.46
CA ASN A 132 -20.29 19.04 3.80
C ASN A 132 -20.85 17.69 4.27
N ALA A 133 -21.57 16.96 3.43
CA ALA A 133 -22.02 15.61 3.79
C ALA A 133 -20.82 14.67 3.79
N VAL A 134 -20.34 14.33 5.01
CA VAL A 134 -19.19 13.45 5.29
C VAL A 134 -19.52 12.40 6.37
N SER A 135 -20.81 12.12 6.53
CA SER A 135 -21.33 11.33 7.65
C SER A 135 -20.93 9.85 7.59
N LEU A 136 -20.78 9.29 6.38
CA LEU A 136 -20.39 7.90 6.21
C LEU A 136 -18.89 7.76 6.54
N TRP A 137 -18.07 8.66 6.01
CA TRP A 137 -16.64 8.69 6.31
C TRP A 137 -16.38 8.76 7.81
N ASN A 138 -16.98 9.72 8.51
CA ASN A 138 -16.80 9.90 9.94
C ASN A 138 -17.25 8.67 10.76
N ARG A 139 -18.37 8.04 10.38
CA ARG A 139 -18.84 6.81 11.03
C ARG A 139 -17.85 5.66 10.84
N ILE A 140 -17.31 5.47 9.63
CA ILE A 140 -16.34 4.41 9.35
C ILE A 140 -15.03 4.65 10.09
N GLN A 141 -14.54 5.89 10.13
CA GLN A 141 -13.33 6.21 10.90
C GLN A 141 -13.52 5.91 12.41
N ALA A 142 -14.71 6.16 12.96
CA ALA A 142 -15.03 5.88 14.36
C ALA A 142 -15.02 4.39 14.73
N VAL A 143 -15.32 3.49 13.79
CA VAL A 143 -15.34 2.02 13.99
C VAL A 143 -14.17 1.31 13.29
N SER A 144 -13.15 2.07 12.89
CA SER A 144 -11.99 1.59 12.13
C SER A 144 -11.30 0.37 12.77
N ALA A 145 -11.07 0.38 14.08
CA ALA A 145 -10.42 -0.73 14.77
C ALA A 145 -11.21 -2.05 14.64
N GLU A 146 -12.53 -1.99 14.74
CA GLU A 146 -13.40 -3.15 14.56
C GLU A 146 -13.37 -3.67 13.12
N LEU A 147 -13.37 -2.76 12.15
CA LEU A 147 -13.28 -3.10 10.72
C LEU A 147 -11.94 -3.74 10.37
N VAL A 148 -10.82 -3.16 10.82
CA VAL A 148 -9.48 -3.72 10.61
C VAL A 148 -9.39 -5.12 11.22
N SER A 149 -9.90 -5.30 12.45
CA SER A 149 -9.93 -6.60 13.11
C SER A 149 -10.80 -7.62 12.37
N ALA A 150 -11.97 -7.21 11.86
CA ALA A 150 -12.86 -8.06 11.07
C ALA A 150 -12.25 -8.46 9.72
N GLY A 151 -11.66 -7.51 8.99
CA GLY A 151 -10.96 -7.74 7.74
C GLY A 151 -9.76 -8.67 7.94
N GLY A 152 -8.98 -8.48 9.02
CA GLY A 152 -7.86 -9.35 9.36
C GLY A 152 -8.29 -10.78 9.72
N ARG A 153 -9.45 -10.99 10.35
CA ARG A 153 -9.99 -12.35 10.56
C ARG A 153 -10.40 -12.98 9.23
N MET A 154 -11.14 -12.26 8.39
CA MET A 154 -11.59 -12.73 7.09
C MET A 154 -10.42 -13.10 6.18
N ALA A 155 -9.39 -12.27 6.12
CA ALA A 155 -8.22 -12.49 5.27
C ALA A 155 -7.46 -13.79 5.61
N LEU A 156 -7.47 -14.22 6.87
CA LEU A 156 -6.84 -15.48 7.29
C LEU A 156 -7.70 -16.72 7.04
N THR A 157 -8.99 -16.56 6.70
CA THR A 157 -9.90 -17.68 6.39
C THR A 157 -9.98 -18.03 4.91
N VAL A 158 -9.40 -17.18 4.03
CA VAL A 158 -9.37 -17.46 2.59
C VAL A 158 -8.41 -18.62 2.32
N ASP A 159 -8.93 -19.66 1.67
CA ASP A 159 -8.14 -20.83 1.32
C ASP A 159 -7.05 -20.46 0.31
N PRO A 160 -5.77 -20.75 0.61
CA PRO A 160 -4.70 -20.56 -0.33
C PRO A 160 -4.87 -21.46 -1.55
N THR A 161 -4.84 -20.89 -2.75
CA THR A 161 -4.77 -21.70 -3.97
C THR A 161 -3.34 -22.20 -4.17
N ALA A 162 -3.22 -23.43 -4.69
CA ALA A 162 -1.94 -23.90 -5.20
C ALA A 162 -1.53 -22.97 -6.35
N THR A 163 -0.22 -22.68 -6.47
CA THR A 163 0.31 -21.82 -7.55
C THR A 163 0.27 -22.55 -8.91
N ASP A 164 -0.92 -22.84 -9.42
CA ASP A 164 -1.17 -23.53 -10.69
C ASP A 164 -1.34 -22.55 -11.88
N GLY A 165 -1.29 -21.24 -11.59
CA GLY A 165 -1.11 -20.19 -12.59
C GLY A 165 -2.36 -19.45 -13.03
N ARG A 166 -3.53 -19.63 -12.39
CA ARG A 166 -4.71 -18.78 -12.64
C ARG A 166 -5.02 -17.89 -11.43
N PRO A 167 -4.89 -16.55 -11.55
CA PRO A 167 -5.47 -15.66 -10.55
C PRO A 167 -7.00 -15.81 -10.61
N GLY A 168 -7.63 -16.09 -9.46
CA GLY A 168 -9.09 -16.24 -9.37
C GLY A 168 -9.83 -14.92 -9.21
N GLU A 169 -9.13 -13.87 -8.73
CA GLU A 169 -9.71 -12.57 -8.40
C GLU A 169 -8.75 -11.44 -8.78
N ASP A 170 -9.31 -10.35 -9.32
CA ASP A 170 -8.60 -9.13 -9.73
C ASP A 170 -8.98 -7.96 -8.80
N GLY A 171 -8.20 -6.89 -8.82
CA GLY A 171 -8.48 -5.65 -8.08
C GLY A 171 -7.67 -5.49 -6.79
N PRO A 172 -7.98 -4.45 -5.98
CA PRO A 172 -7.21 -4.12 -4.79
C PRO A 172 -7.38 -5.17 -3.70
N GLY A 173 -6.33 -5.40 -2.93
CA GLY A 173 -6.38 -6.39 -1.86
C GLY A 173 -5.04 -6.78 -1.27
N LEU A 174 -5.03 -7.95 -0.62
CA LEU A 174 -3.86 -8.56 -0.02
C LEU A 174 -3.42 -9.81 -0.77
N VAL A 175 -2.12 -10.05 -0.77
CA VAL A 175 -1.49 -11.30 -1.21
C VAL A 175 -0.83 -11.93 0.01
N ILE A 176 -1.35 -13.08 0.43
CA ILE A 176 -0.88 -13.81 1.61
C ILE A 176 -0.14 -15.05 1.13
N VAL A 177 1.13 -15.21 1.55
CA VAL A 177 1.98 -16.32 1.11
C VAL A 177 2.34 -17.22 2.28
N ARG A 178 2.06 -18.51 2.11
CA ARG A 178 2.47 -19.58 3.01
C ARG A 178 3.57 -20.44 2.40
N ALA A 179 4.54 -20.83 3.22
CA ALA A 179 5.57 -21.78 2.86
C ALA A 179 4.97 -23.20 2.66
N PRO A 180 5.76 -24.16 2.10
CA PRO A 180 5.27 -25.52 1.83
C PRO A 180 4.84 -26.31 3.09
N ASP A 181 5.31 -25.89 4.26
CA ASP A 181 4.94 -26.40 5.58
C ASP A 181 3.78 -25.63 6.23
N ASP A 182 3.11 -24.77 5.46
CA ASP A 182 1.95 -23.96 5.85
C ASP A 182 2.25 -22.75 6.75
N GLU A 183 3.53 -22.47 7.02
CA GLU A 183 3.96 -21.28 7.77
C GLU A 183 3.63 -19.99 6.98
N LEU A 184 3.01 -19.01 7.63
CA LEU A 184 2.77 -17.69 7.04
C LEU A 184 4.08 -16.90 6.96
N ILE A 185 4.61 -16.72 5.76
CA ILE A 185 5.93 -16.10 5.55
C ILE A 185 5.86 -14.68 5.01
N HIS A 186 4.79 -14.30 4.32
CA HIS A 186 4.65 -12.96 3.74
C HIS A 186 3.19 -12.51 3.62
N ILE A 187 2.97 -11.20 3.79
CA ILE A 187 1.72 -10.49 3.50
C ILE A 187 2.08 -9.23 2.72
N GLY A 188 1.57 -9.11 1.50
CA GLY A 188 1.67 -7.91 0.66
C GLY A 188 0.30 -7.27 0.46
N GLU A 189 0.27 -6.00 0.07
CA GLU A 189 -0.92 -5.33 -0.47
C GLU A 189 -0.67 -4.90 -1.91
N SER A 190 -1.74 -4.76 -2.67
CA SER A 190 -1.67 -4.24 -4.04
C SER A 190 -2.98 -3.58 -4.44
N THR A 191 -2.90 -2.67 -5.42
CA THR A 191 -4.06 -2.17 -6.17
C THR A 191 -4.58 -3.19 -7.18
N ASP A 192 -3.78 -4.21 -7.52
CA ASP A 192 -4.15 -5.34 -8.37
C ASP A 192 -3.44 -6.61 -7.87
N ILE A 193 -4.14 -7.40 -7.06
CA ILE A 193 -3.62 -8.65 -6.47
C ILE A 193 -3.31 -9.73 -7.52
N SER A 194 -3.96 -9.68 -8.68
CA SER A 194 -3.71 -10.57 -9.81
C SER A 194 -2.43 -10.21 -10.55
N ALA A 195 -2.15 -8.92 -10.74
CA ALA A 195 -0.85 -8.45 -11.19
C ALA A 195 0.26 -8.79 -10.18
N ALA A 196 0.04 -8.54 -8.89
CA ALA A 196 1.01 -8.86 -7.84
C ALA A 196 1.31 -10.36 -7.77
N TYR A 197 0.30 -11.22 -7.90
CA TYR A 197 0.45 -12.66 -8.01
C TYR A 197 1.34 -13.07 -9.19
N ARG A 198 1.07 -12.53 -10.39
CA ARG A 198 1.89 -12.79 -11.59
C ARG A 198 3.34 -12.35 -11.39
N ASP A 199 3.56 -11.20 -10.77
CA ASP A 199 4.91 -10.71 -10.46
C ASP A 199 5.61 -11.61 -9.42
N HIS A 200 4.90 -12.11 -8.41
CA HIS A 200 5.47 -13.07 -7.44
C HIS A 200 5.92 -14.37 -8.11
N LEU A 201 5.19 -14.84 -9.13
CA LEU A 201 5.56 -16.05 -9.86
C LEU A 201 6.79 -15.86 -10.76
N ARG A 202 7.02 -14.66 -11.31
CA ARG A 202 7.91 -14.50 -12.50
C ARG A 202 8.89 -13.33 -12.45
N ASN A 203 8.68 -12.32 -11.61
CA ASN A 203 9.32 -11.02 -11.79
C ASN A 203 9.93 -10.48 -10.49
N THR A 204 11.19 -10.81 -10.24
CA THR A 204 11.93 -10.33 -9.05
C THR A 204 12.00 -8.81 -8.99
N CYS A 205 12.15 -8.15 -10.14
CA CYS A 205 12.23 -6.68 -10.21
C CYS A 205 11.00 -5.98 -9.64
N ARG A 206 9.81 -6.61 -9.70
CA ARG A 206 8.53 -6.06 -9.26
C ARG A 206 7.93 -6.77 -8.04
N SER A 207 8.65 -7.73 -7.45
CA SER A 207 8.16 -8.52 -6.32
C SER A 207 9.10 -8.38 -5.13
N GLU A 208 8.69 -7.55 -4.17
CA GLU A 208 9.37 -7.44 -2.86
C GLU A 208 9.45 -8.81 -2.18
N PHE A 209 8.39 -9.62 -2.28
CA PHE A 209 8.37 -11.00 -1.79
C PHE A 209 9.53 -11.83 -2.35
N ARG A 210 9.74 -11.84 -3.67
CA ARG A 210 10.84 -12.59 -4.31
C ARG A 210 12.21 -12.07 -3.89
N GLN A 211 12.37 -10.75 -3.82
CA GLN A 211 13.61 -10.11 -3.39
C GLN A 211 13.97 -10.56 -1.97
N LYS A 212 13.03 -10.43 -1.03
CA LYS A 212 13.21 -10.82 0.36
C LYS A 212 13.39 -12.33 0.54
N LEU A 213 12.63 -13.14 -0.18
CA LEU A 213 12.78 -14.60 -0.18
C LEU A 213 14.21 -14.98 -0.61
N GLY A 214 14.70 -14.42 -1.70
CA GLY A 214 16.04 -14.70 -2.20
C GLY A 214 17.13 -14.28 -1.21
N GLU A 215 17.06 -13.07 -0.67
CA GLU A 215 18.08 -12.55 0.24
C GLU A 215 18.04 -13.18 1.64
N HIS A 216 16.86 -13.27 2.24
CA HIS A 216 16.71 -13.65 3.65
C HIS A 216 16.52 -15.16 3.87
N VAL A 217 15.95 -15.88 2.91
CA VAL A 217 15.70 -17.35 3.07
C VAL A 217 16.72 -18.17 2.29
N LEU A 218 17.03 -17.75 1.06
CA LEU A 218 17.92 -18.50 0.17
C LEU A 218 19.39 -18.05 0.24
N GLY A 219 19.67 -16.96 0.96
CA GLY A 219 21.01 -16.40 1.15
C GLY A 219 21.64 -15.87 -0.14
N LEU A 220 20.82 -15.46 -1.10
CA LEU A 220 21.23 -14.95 -2.40
C LEU A 220 21.60 -13.46 -2.31
N ARG A 221 22.30 -12.95 -3.32
CA ARG A 221 22.67 -11.53 -3.40
C ARG A 221 21.87 -10.83 -4.47
N LEU A 222 21.04 -9.87 -4.07
CA LEU A 222 20.32 -9.01 -4.99
C LEU A 222 21.29 -8.04 -5.69
N ARG A 223 21.14 -7.85 -7.01
CA ARG A 223 22.02 -7.00 -7.83
C ARG A 223 21.18 -6.03 -8.64
N LYS A 224 21.69 -4.82 -8.88
CA LYS A 224 21.07 -3.87 -9.82
C LYS A 224 21.52 -4.18 -11.26
N ASN A 225 20.58 -4.15 -12.19
CA ASN A 225 20.87 -4.20 -13.62
C ASN A 225 21.19 -2.80 -14.18
N SER A 226 21.44 -2.71 -15.49
CA SER A 226 21.72 -1.45 -16.19
C SER A 226 20.61 -0.39 -16.03
N ASN A 227 19.38 -0.83 -15.75
CA ASN A 227 18.22 0.02 -15.56
C ASN A 227 17.95 0.31 -14.07
N ASN A 228 18.93 0.06 -13.19
CA ASN A 228 18.80 0.17 -11.73
C ASN A 228 17.73 -0.73 -11.08
N MET A 229 17.23 -1.73 -11.81
CA MET A 229 16.25 -2.69 -11.28
C MET A 229 16.95 -3.85 -10.59
N TYR A 230 16.34 -4.36 -9.52
CA TYR A 230 16.89 -5.44 -8.71
C TYR A 230 16.58 -6.83 -9.27
N GLN A 231 17.59 -7.67 -9.44
CA GLN A 231 17.48 -9.03 -9.96
C GLN A 231 18.50 -9.98 -9.33
N PHE A 232 18.23 -11.29 -9.41
CA PHE A 232 19.22 -12.34 -9.13
C PHE A 232 19.92 -12.82 -10.42
N LEU A 233 20.98 -13.61 -10.30
CA LEU A 233 21.56 -14.30 -11.46
C LEU A 233 20.57 -15.32 -12.03
N PRO A 234 20.70 -15.72 -13.30
CA PRO A 234 19.78 -16.67 -13.93
C PRO A 234 19.58 -17.99 -13.15
N GLU A 235 20.64 -18.58 -12.60
CA GLU A 235 20.53 -19.81 -11.79
C GLU A 235 19.92 -19.56 -10.40
N GLU A 236 20.13 -18.37 -9.84
CA GLU A 236 19.53 -17.93 -8.58
C GLU A 236 18.03 -17.68 -8.76
N GLU A 237 17.62 -17.07 -9.89
CA GLU A 237 16.21 -16.89 -10.28
C GLU A 237 15.47 -18.22 -10.42
N LYS A 238 16.13 -19.24 -10.97
CA LYS A 238 15.56 -20.60 -11.02
C LYS A 238 15.29 -21.15 -9.62
N ARG A 239 16.22 -20.96 -8.68
CA ARG A 239 16.05 -21.39 -7.27
C ARG A 239 14.91 -20.66 -6.58
N VAL A 240 14.83 -19.34 -6.73
CA VAL A 240 13.70 -18.53 -6.21
C VAL A 240 12.39 -19.04 -6.78
N SER A 241 12.30 -19.17 -8.11
CA SER A 241 11.10 -19.62 -8.79
C SER A 241 10.68 -21.04 -8.38
N GLN A 242 11.64 -21.94 -8.14
CA GLN A 242 11.36 -23.28 -7.64
C GLN A 242 10.75 -23.26 -6.24
N PHE A 243 11.24 -22.40 -5.35
CA PHE A 243 10.67 -22.24 -4.01
C PHE A 243 9.25 -21.63 -4.07
N VAL A 244 9.07 -20.56 -4.84
CA VAL A 244 7.77 -19.89 -4.99
C VAL A 244 6.68 -20.86 -5.47
N ARG A 245 6.99 -21.75 -6.42
CA ARG A 245 6.04 -22.78 -6.92
C ARG A 245 5.60 -23.81 -5.88
N GLN A 246 6.30 -23.89 -4.74
CA GLN A 246 5.93 -24.78 -3.64
C GLN A 246 5.15 -24.03 -2.55
N CYS A 247 5.10 -22.70 -2.62
CA CYS A 247 4.31 -21.88 -1.71
C CYS A 247 2.83 -22.00 -2.04
N LYS A 248 1.99 -21.69 -1.06
CA LYS A 248 0.57 -21.47 -1.26
C LYS A 248 0.28 -19.97 -1.19
N ILE A 249 -0.56 -19.46 -2.08
CA ILE A 249 -0.87 -18.04 -2.15
C ILE A 249 -2.38 -17.86 -2.03
N ALA A 250 -2.83 -17.04 -1.08
CA ALA A 250 -4.20 -16.56 -1.01
C ALA A 250 -4.25 -15.13 -1.55
N LEU A 251 -5.21 -14.88 -2.45
CA LEU A 251 -5.56 -13.54 -2.93
C LEU A 251 -6.81 -13.12 -2.18
N VAL A 252 -6.77 -11.96 -1.53
CA VAL A 252 -7.86 -11.48 -0.68
C VAL A 252 -8.29 -10.09 -1.15
N PRO A 253 -9.40 -9.95 -1.88
CA PRO A 253 -9.91 -8.67 -2.32
C PRO A 253 -10.28 -7.78 -1.14
N ILE A 254 -9.72 -6.58 -1.13
CA ILE A 254 -10.00 -5.55 -0.13
C ILE A 254 -9.98 -4.19 -0.84
N SER A 255 -11.16 -3.63 -1.06
CA SER A 255 -11.36 -2.32 -1.65
C SER A 255 -11.28 -1.17 -0.65
N ALA A 256 -11.35 -1.47 0.65
CA ALA A 256 -11.29 -0.49 1.73
C ALA A 256 -10.50 -1.02 2.94
N GLY A 257 -9.36 -0.38 3.25
CA GLY A 257 -8.57 -0.62 4.45
C GLY A 257 -7.42 -1.61 4.30
N ARG A 258 -6.93 -1.85 3.07
CA ARG A 258 -5.95 -2.91 2.81
C ARG A 258 -4.61 -2.64 3.50
N GLY A 259 -4.17 -1.38 3.56
CA GLY A 259 -2.94 -0.99 4.24
C GLY A 259 -3.01 -1.29 5.73
N GLU A 260 -4.10 -0.85 6.37
CA GLU A 260 -4.28 -1.03 7.81
C GLU A 260 -4.47 -2.50 8.21
N ILE A 261 -5.18 -3.28 7.39
CA ILE A 261 -5.36 -4.72 7.62
C ILE A 261 -4.04 -5.46 7.43
N ARG A 262 -3.27 -5.14 6.39
CA ARG A 262 -1.92 -5.69 6.20
C ARG A 262 -1.06 -5.45 7.43
N ASP A 263 -1.02 -4.21 7.91
CA ASP A 263 -0.17 -3.82 9.02
C ASP A 263 -0.61 -4.47 10.35
N GLU A 264 -1.92 -4.57 10.60
CA GLU A 264 -2.47 -5.34 11.74
C GLU A 264 -2.04 -6.80 11.68
N LEU A 265 -2.20 -7.45 10.52
CA LEU A 265 -1.82 -8.84 10.33
C LEU A 265 -0.33 -9.05 10.52
N ILE A 266 0.53 -8.20 9.95
CA ILE A 266 1.99 -8.28 10.12
C ILE A 266 2.37 -8.13 11.60
N ASN A 267 1.75 -7.20 12.32
CA ASN A 267 2.02 -6.99 13.74
C ASN A 267 1.59 -8.20 14.58
N ARG A 268 0.44 -8.80 14.25
CA ARG A 268 -0.14 -9.93 14.96
C ARG A 268 0.59 -11.25 14.69
N THR A 269 0.92 -11.53 13.42
CA THR A 269 1.44 -12.84 12.99
C THR A 269 2.95 -12.85 12.76
N ARG A 270 3.59 -11.68 12.68
CA ARG A 270 5.04 -11.50 12.49
C ARG A 270 5.63 -12.35 11.34
N PRO A 271 5.07 -12.31 10.11
CA PRO A 271 5.59 -13.13 9.01
C PRO A 271 7.05 -12.78 8.73
N VAL A 272 7.89 -13.81 8.57
CA VAL A 272 9.35 -13.62 8.58
C VAL A 272 9.84 -12.67 7.49
N LEU A 273 9.23 -12.67 6.31
CA LEU A 273 9.60 -11.77 5.20
C LEU A 273 9.00 -10.37 5.34
N ASN A 274 8.10 -10.12 6.29
CA ASN A 274 7.65 -8.76 6.59
C ASN A 274 8.51 -8.12 7.68
N VAL A 275 8.97 -8.89 8.67
CA VAL A 275 9.69 -8.37 9.84
C VAL A 275 11.22 -8.40 9.71
N SER A 276 11.78 -9.20 8.79
CA SER A 276 13.24 -9.34 8.65
C SER A 276 13.90 -8.05 8.15
N GLN A 277 14.38 -7.22 9.07
CA GLN A 277 15.44 -6.24 8.82
C GLN A 277 16.81 -6.87 9.12
N GLY A 278 17.20 -7.90 8.36
CA GLY A 278 18.46 -8.61 8.56
C GLY A 278 18.45 -10.04 8.00
N LYS A 279 19.63 -10.62 7.73
CA LYS A 279 19.79 -12.03 7.29
C LYS A 279 19.26 -12.96 8.39
N ALA A 280 17.98 -13.29 8.35
CA ALA A 280 17.40 -14.27 9.25
C ALA A 280 18.01 -15.65 8.92
N SER A 281 18.80 -16.19 9.84
CA SER A 281 19.30 -17.57 9.77
C SER A 281 18.13 -18.53 9.98
N LEU A 282 17.37 -18.82 8.92
CA LEU A 282 16.30 -19.80 8.92
C LEU A 282 16.86 -21.18 8.55
N LEU A 283 17.64 -21.74 9.48
CA LEU A 283 18.13 -23.12 9.37
C LEU A 283 16.98 -24.15 9.30
N GLY A 284 15.75 -23.80 9.73
CA GLY A 284 14.56 -24.65 9.61
C GLY A 284 14.03 -24.76 8.18
N ILE A 285 13.64 -23.63 7.56
CA ILE A 285 13.03 -23.59 6.22
C ILE A 285 14.04 -24.01 5.12
N SER A 286 15.30 -23.59 5.25
CA SER A 286 16.36 -23.96 4.30
C SER A 286 16.83 -25.41 4.45
N SER A 287 16.85 -25.99 5.67
CA SER A 287 17.25 -27.39 5.85
C SER A 287 16.21 -28.37 5.31
N GLN A 288 14.91 -28.08 5.43
CA GLN A 288 13.86 -28.91 4.82
C GLN A 288 13.91 -28.89 3.29
N PHE A 289 14.20 -27.72 2.68
CA PHE A 289 14.41 -27.60 1.23
C PHE A 289 15.62 -28.42 0.75
N ASN A 290 16.69 -28.47 1.53
CA ASN A 290 17.87 -29.28 1.22
C ASN A 290 17.69 -30.78 1.54
N GLN A 291 16.90 -31.14 2.55
CA GLN A 291 16.63 -32.54 2.92
C GLN A 291 15.72 -33.26 1.93
N ARG A 292 14.71 -32.58 1.35
CA ARG A 292 13.84 -33.19 0.34
C ARG A 292 14.58 -33.61 -0.94
N LYS A 293 15.70 -32.95 -1.30
CA LYS A 293 16.56 -33.37 -2.43
C LYS A 293 17.33 -34.67 -2.18
N ARG A 294 17.61 -35.04 -0.92
CA ARG A 294 18.34 -36.28 -0.61
C ARG A 294 17.45 -37.52 -0.62
N ARG A 295 16.12 -37.38 -0.47
CA ARG A 295 15.18 -38.51 -0.49
C ARG A 295 14.74 -38.94 -1.89
N THR A 296 14.99 -38.14 -2.93
CA THR A 296 14.65 -38.48 -4.33
C THR A 296 15.82 -39.05 -5.13
N LEU A 297 16.98 -39.30 -4.50
CA LEU A 297 18.14 -39.99 -5.10
C LEU A 297 18.34 -41.42 -4.57
N PHE A 298 17.45 -41.89 -3.70
CA PHE A 298 17.39 -43.26 -3.22
C PHE A 298 15.93 -43.68 -3.12
N LEU A 299 15.31 -43.93 -4.28
CA LEU A 299 14.20 -44.85 -4.51
C LEU A 299 14.10 -45.07 -6.01
#